data_AF-A0ABD6HNU4-F1
#
_entry.id   AF-A0ABD6HNU4-F1
#
_cell.length_a   1.000
_cell.length_b   1.000
_cell.length_c   1.000
_cell.angle_alpha   90.00
_cell.angle_beta   90.00
_cell.angle_gamma   90.00
#
_symmetry.space_group_name_H-M   'P 1'
#
loop_
_entity.id
_entity.type
_entity.pdbx_description
1 polymer ?
#
loop_
_entity_poly.entity_id
_entity_poly.type
_entity_poly.pdbx_seq_one_letter_code
_entity_poly.pdbx_strand_id
1 'polypeptide(L)'
;MNYSLADFYKIEKITITPEEISLRESIVSDLPKAVGDDIFYSIISSIYGGKIPSDDKLVSLFKENDKSFSIMHNERELSVLSSFIVYKNHYTDVRLHLAYLTASLVGTIKPNNCSFLSDFLIKELTVSNLNIRQVKKIQSEKINYPDNSFQGFELNSDDDEDSDAEEFELSDIGVVVKEQRHYFQKFATEINDVIFNLRNEINYLTEESNFFWWIMRSYSDSYDKPFNELNAAQVMLASAKELANITNSLLGPASIEKIILRASNNTKLELEKKLYSFKELIELCPSSFTPNDSQYQYIISRALIFPILFALIKKDEIGSELIWVKKFDEKVVNISNVETEVLTFSVSLYRELTLLRYFK
;
A
#
# COMPACT_ATOMS: atom_id res chain seq x y z
N MET A 1 -10.45 16.40 -0.43
CA MET A 1 -11.57 16.71 -1.37
C MET A 1 -12.23 15.39 -1.68
N ASN A 2 -13.57 15.34 -1.79
CA ASN A 2 -14.28 14.12 -2.13
C ASN A 2 -14.77 14.21 -3.58
N TYR A 3 -14.13 13.50 -4.51
CA TYR A 3 -14.50 13.45 -5.92
C TYR A 3 -15.45 12.28 -6.20
N SER A 4 -16.50 12.55 -6.97
CA SER A 4 -17.41 11.52 -7.51
C SER A 4 -16.88 10.95 -8.83
N LEU A 5 -17.43 9.81 -9.28
CA LEU A 5 -17.09 9.26 -10.59
C LEU A 5 -17.42 10.23 -11.74
N ALA A 6 -18.51 11.00 -11.59
CA ALA A 6 -18.89 12.05 -12.54
C ALA A 6 -17.81 13.14 -12.65
N ASP A 7 -17.14 13.50 -11.55
CA ASP A 7 -16.04 14.47 -11.58
C ASP A 7 -14.84 13.94 -12.37
N PHE A 8 -14.50 12.66 -12.22
CA PHE A 8 -13.44 12.01 -12.99
C PHE A 8 -13.72 12.06 -14.49
N TYR A 9 -14.94 11.70 -14.91
CA TYR A 9 -15.34 11.79 -16.32
C TYR A 9 -15.33 13.22 -16.85
N LYS A 10 -15.79 14.19 -16.04
CA LYS A 10 -15.80 15.61 -16.39
C LYS A 10 -14.38 16.16 -16.58
N ILE A 11 -13.46 15.84 -15.69
CA ILE A 11 -12.04 16.24 -15.78
C ILE A 11 -11.44 15.68 -17.07
N GLU A 12 -11.75 14.43 -17.40
CA GLU A 12 -11.25 13.75 -18.59
C GLU A 12 -12.07 14.03 -19.85
N LYS A 13 -13.11 14.85 -19.78
CA LYS A 13 -13.98 15.19 -20.93
C LYS A 13 -14.56 13.97 -21.63
N ILE A 14 -14.92 12.93 -20.88
CA ILE A 14 -15.63 11.75 -21.39
C ILE A 14 -17.12 11.99 -21.23
N THR A 15 -17.87 11.87 -22.34
CA THR A 15 -19.33 12.00 -22.33
C THR A 15 -19.96 10.65 -22.07
N ILE A 16 -20.74 10.58 -20.99
CA ILE A 16 -21.39 9.37 -20.49
C ILE A 16 -22.73 9.79 -19.87
N THR A 17 -23.75 8.93 -19.96
CA THR A 17 -25.06 9.22 -19.40
C THR A 17 -25.08 9.05 -17.87
N PRO A 18 -25.95 9.77 -17.13
CA PRO A 18 -26.08 9.61 -15.68
C PRO A 18 -26.43 8.18 -15.24
N GLU A 19 -27.18 7.45 -16.06
CA GLU A 19 -27.55 6.05 -15.83
C GLU A 19 -26.32 5.14 -15.89
N GLU A 20 -25.48 5.30 -16.91
CA GLU A 20 -24.21 4.56 -17.04
C GLU A 20 -23.22 4.92 -15.92
N ILE A 21 -23.15 6.18 -15.48
CA ILE A 21 -22.31 6.58 -14.33
C ILE A 21 -22.75 5.82 -13.08
N SER A 22 -24.06 5.83 -12.80
CA SER A 22 -24.61 5.19 -11.59
C SER A 22 -24.37 3.68 -11.59
N LEU A 23 -24.53 3.04 -12.76
CA LEU A 23 -24.25 1.62 -12.94
C LEU A 23 -22.76 1.29 -12.73
N ARG A 24 -21.85 2.09 -13.30
CA ARG A 24 -20.40 1.87 -13.15
C ARG A 24 -19.93 2.15 -11.72
N GLU A 25 -20.54 3.12 -11.04
CA GLU A 25 -20.25 3.39 -9.64
C GLU A 25 -20.73 2.26 -8.71
N SER A 26 -21.87 1.61 -9.01
CA SER A 26 -22.31 0.44 -8.24
C SER A 26 -21.33 -0.72 -8.40
N ILE A 27 -20.89 -1.01 -9.63
CA ILE A 27 -19.89 -2.03 -9.92
C ILE A 27 -18.60 -1.79 -9.12
N VAL A 28 -18.10 -0.55 -9.09
CA VAL A 28 -16.89 -0.18 -8.32
C VAL A 28 -17.13 -0.33 -6.81
N SER A 29 -18.33 -0.03 -6.33
CA SER A 29 -18.67 -0.11 -4.91
C SER A 29 -18.86 -1.55 -4.43
N ASP A 30 -19.24 -2.46 -5.34
CA ASP A 30 -19.39 -3.90 -5.08
C ASP A 30 -18.04 -4.64 -5.10
N LEU A 31 -16.95 -3.99 -5.55
CA LEU A 31 -15.62 -4.57 -5.47
C LEU A 31 -15.25 -4.83 -4.00
N PRO A 32 -14.63 -5.97 -3.69
CA PRO A 32 -14.15 -6.25 -2.35
C PRO A 32 -13.16 -5.17 -1.92
N LYS A 33 -13.17 -4.83 -0.62
CA LYS A 33 -12.28 -3.82 -0.02
C LYS A 33 -10.79 -4.08 -0.31
N ALA A 34 -10.42 -5.35 -0.51
CA ALA A 34 -9.11 -5.78 -0.96
C ALA A 34 -9.27 -6.43 -2.34
N VAL A 35 -8.60 -5.86 -3.33
CA VAL A 35 -8.68 -6.35 -4.71
C VAL A 35 -7.76 -7.57 -4.87
N GLY A 36 -8.24 -8.61 -5.56
CA GLY A 36 -7.43 -9.80 -5.87
C GLY A 36 -6.29 -9.48 -6.84
N ASP A 37 -5.20 -10.24 -6.77
CA ASP A 37 -3.93 -9.94 -7.46
C ASP A 37 -4.02 -9.81 -9.00
N ASP A 38 -4.99 -10.48 -9.62
CA ASP A 38 -5.21 -10.38 -11.07
C ASP A 38 -5.85 -9.04 -11.44
N ILE A 39 -6.94 -8.67 -10.76
CA ILE A 39 -7.62 -7.39 -10.97
C ILE A 39 -6.70 -6.22 -10.58
N PHE A 40 -5.90 -6.41 -9.53
CA PHE A 40 -4.90 -5.46 -9.05
C PHE A 40 -3.94 -5.03 -10.17
N TYR A 41 -3.38 -5.99 -10.90
CA TYR A 41 -2.46 -5.69 -11.99
C TYR A 41 -3.17 -5.00 -13.16
N SER A 42 -4.39 -5.41 -13.48
CA SER A 42 -5.19 -4.82 -14.57
C SER A 42 -5.55 -3.37 -14.29
N ILE A 43 -5.85 -3.02 -13.02
CA ILE A 43 -6.08 -1.62 -12.59
C ILE A 43 -4.84 -0.75 -12.85
N ILE A 44 -3.65 -1.18 -12.42
CA ILE A 44 -2.45 -0.35 -12.60
C ILE A 44 -2.03 -0.31 -14.08
N SER A 45 -2.19 -1.42 -14.80
CA SER A 45 -1.89 -1.50 -16.23
C SER A 45 -2.76 -0.55 -17.05
N SER A 46 -4.06 -0.45 -16.78
CA SER A 46 -4.95 0.46 -17.54
C SER A 46 -4.60 1.94 -17.33
N ILE A 47 -4.12 2.27 -16.13
CA ILE A 47 -3.72 3.64 -15.77
C ILE A 47 -2.46 4.05 -16.52
N TYR A 48 -1.46 3.16 -16.59
CA TYR A 48 -0.13 3.47 -17.17
C TYR A 48 0.09 2.95 -18.60
N GLY A 49 -0.98 2.53 -19.30
CA GLY A 49 -0.90 2.16 -20.72
C GLY A 49 -0.36 0.76 -20.98
N GLY A 50 -0.45 -0.13 -19.99
CA GLY A 50 -0.26 -1.56 -20.19
C GLY A 50 -1.33 -2.17 -21.08
N LYS A 51 -0.96 -3.20 -21.85
CA LYS A 51 -1.89 -3.96 -22.67
C LYS A 51 -2.78 -4.84 -21.79
N ILE A 52 -4.09 -4.64 -21.89
CA ILE A 52 -5.09 -5.44 -21.17
C ILE A 52 -5.83 -6.33 -22.18
N PRO A 53 -5.79 -7.65 -22.01
CA PRO A 53 -6.57 -8.57 -22.83
C PRO A 53 -8.08 -8.33 -22.73
N SER A 54 -8.83 -8.64 -23.78
CA SER A 54 -10.28 -8.43 -23.80
C SER A 54 -11.07 -9.34 -22.84
N ASP A 55 -10.46 -10.45 -22.45
CA ASP A 55 -10.93 -11.49 -21.51
C ASP A 55 -10.38 -11.28 -20.09
N ASP A 56 -9.73 -10.14 -19.83
CA ASP A 56 -9.25 -9.77 -18.50
C ASP A 56 -10.39 -9.74 -17.45
N LYS A 57 -10.07 -10.09 -16.20
CA LYS A 57 -11.07 -10.17 -15.12
C LYS A 57 -11.73 -8.84 -14.80
N LEU A 58 -10.98 -7.74 -14.81
CA LEU A 58 -11.54 -6.40 -14.58
C LEU A 58 -12.51 -6.04 -15.70
N VAL A 59 -12.14 -6.34 -16.94
CA VAL A 59 -12.96 -6.06 -18.13
C VAL A 59 -14.22 -6.92 -18.15
N SER A 60 -14.09 -8.21 -17.80
CA SER A 60 -15.20 -9.14 -17.72
C SER A 60 -16.20 -8.70 -16.65
N LEU A 61 -15.72 -8.23 -15.49
CA LEU A 61 -16.55 -7.70 -14.41
C LEU A 61 -17.39 -6.49 -14.87
N PHE A 62 -16.83 -5.58 -15.67
CA PHE A 62 -17.63 -4.50 -16.26
C PHE A 62 -18.59 -4.98 -17.34
N LYS A 63 -18.18 -5.88 -18.25
CA LYS A 63 -19.04 -6.39 -19.33
C LYS A 63 -20.24 -7.20 -18.84
N GLU A 64 -20.05 -7.98 -17.78
CA GLU A 64 -21.11 -8.82 -17.20
C GLU A 64 -22.22 -7.96 -16.56
N ASN A 65 -21.85 -6.83 -15.95
CA ASN A 65 -22.76 -5.96 -15.22
C ASN A 65 -23.22 -4.74 -16.05
N ASP A 66 -22.47 -4.35 -17.08
CA ASP A 66 -22.76 -3.26 -18.01
C ASP A 66 -22.54 -3.71 -19.47
N LYS A 67 -23.65 -4.07 -20.14
CA LYS A 67 -23.64 -4.49 -21.56
C LYS A 67 -23.20 -3.38 -22.52
N SER A 68 -23.23 -2.12 -22.11
CA SER A 68 -22.77 -0.99 -22.93
C SER A 68 -21.24 -0.89 -22.97
N PHE A 69 -20.54 -1.53 -22.02
CA PHE A 69 -19.10 -1.41 -21.88
C PHE A 69 -18.34 -2.29 -22.88
N SER A 70 -17.48 -1.68 -23.71
CA SER A 70 -16.61 -2.40 -24.65
C SER A 70 -15.20 -1.82 -24.67
N ILE A 71 -14.21 -2.64 -24.35
CA ILE A 71 -12.80 -2.22 -24.28
C ILE A 71 -12.26 -1.72 -25.62
N MET A 72 -12.72 -2.26 -26.75
CA MET A 72 -12.28 -1.87 -28.10
C MET A 72 -12.52 -0.39 -28.40
N HIS A 73 -13.48 0.23 -27.71
CA HIS A 73 -13.83 1.64 -27.88
C HIS A 73 -13.55 2.49 -26.63
N ASN A 74 -13.34 1.85 -25.47
CA ASN A 74 -13.36 2.51 -24.17
C ASN A 74 -12.07 2.30 -23.35
N GLU A 75 -10.90 2.05 -23.96
CA GLU A 75 -9.62 1.92 -23.22
C GLU A 75 -9.34 3.13 -22.31
N ARG A 76 -9.62 4.34 -22.83
CA ARG A 76 -9.52 5.58 -22.07
C ARG A 76 -10.44 5.59 -20.86
N GLU A 77 -11.66 5.12 -21.04
CA GLU A 77 -12.65 5.04 -19.98
C GLU A 77 -12.24 4.04 -18.89
N LEU A 78 -11.70 2.88 -19.29
CA LEU A 78 -11.17 1.87 -18.37
C LEU A 78 -10.05 2.45 -17.49
N SER A 79 -9.20 3.32 -18.06
CA SER A 79 -8.16 4.06 -17.32
C SER A 79 -8.76 5.01 -16.26
N VAL A 80 -9.85 5.71 -16.61
CA VAL A 80 -10.59 6.59 -15.67
C VAL A 80 -11.25 5.78 -14.56
N LEU A 81 -11.93 4.68 -14.90
CA LEU A 81 -12.55 3.78 -13.92
C LEU A 81 -11.51 3.18 -12.98
N SER A 82 -10.36 2.78 -13.52
CA SER A 82 -9.27 2.21 -12.71
C SER A 82 -8.66 3.25 -11.78
N SER A 83 -8.45 4.48 -12.26
CA SER A 83 -8.05 5.62 -11.41
C SER A 83 -9.07 5.87 -10.29
N PHE A 84 -10.37 5.77 -10.59
CA PHE A 84 -11.43 5.91 -9.60
C PHE A 84 -11.45 4.77 -8.58
N ILE A 85 -11.18 3.52 -8.99
CA ILE A 85 -11.04 2.38 -8.07
C ILE A 85 -9.88 2.61 -7.09
N VAL A 86 -8.73 3.07 -7.57
CA VAL A 86 -7.59 3.44 -6.69
C VAL A 86 -8.01 4.56 -5.74
N TYR A 87 -8.69 5.58 -6.24
CA TYR A 87 -9.20 6.68 -5.42
C TYR A 87 -10.22 6.22 -4.36
N LYS A 88 -11.15 5.30 -4.64
CA LYS A 88 -12.09 4.80 -3.62
C LYS A 88 -11.41 3.92 -2.58
N ASN A 89 -10.39 3.16 -2.98
CA ASN A 89 -9.77 2.13 -2.13
C ASN A 89 -8.46 2.56 -1.46
N HIS A 90 -7.99 3.81 -1.63
CA HIS A 90 -6.68 4.23 -1.09
C HIS A 90 -6.53 4.11 0.43
N TYR A 91 -7.63 4.13 1.20
CA TYR A 91 -7.62 3.90 2.66
C TYR A 91 -7.79 2.43 3.05
N THR A 92 -8.40 1.60 2.20
CA THR A 92 -8.72 0.20 2.52
C THR A 92 -7.68 -0.77 1.96
N ASP A 93 -7.10 -0.44 0.81
CA ASP A 93 -6.08 -1.23 0.12
C ASP A 93 -4.84 -0.37 -0.18
N VAL A 94 -3.95 -0.33 0.81
CA VAL A 94 -2.67 0.38 0.73
C VAL A 94 -1.80 -0.12 -0.44
N ARG A 95 -2.00 -1.36 -0.90
CA ARG A 95 -1.20 -1.95 -1.98
C ARG A 95 -1.48 -1.24 -3.30
N LEU A 96 -2.75 -0.90 -3.57
CA LEU A 96 -3.14 -0.18 -4.79
C LEU A 96 -2.54 1.21 -4.80
N HIS A 97 -2.54 1.87 -3.65
CA HIS A 97 -1.92 3.16 -3.47
C HIS A 97 -0.41 3.09 -3.76
N LEU A 98 0.31 2.15 -3.15
CA LEU A 98 1.74 2.01 -3.40
C LEU A 98 2.06 1.60 -4.83
N ALA A 99 1.32 0.66 -5.42
CA ALA A 99 1.54 0.22 -6.79
C ALA A 99 1.31 1.33 -7.82
N TYR A 100 0.32 2.20 -7.58
CA TYR A 100 0.15 3.40 -8.39
C TYR A 100 1.41 4.29 -8.31
N LEU A 101 1.94 4.51 -7.11
CA LEU A 101 3.12 5.36 -6.92
C LEU A 101 4.42 4.74 -7.46
N THR A 102 4.58 3.42 -7.39
CA THR A 102 5.75 2.73 -7.95
C THR A 102 5.70 2.70 -9.48
N ALA A 103 4.53 2.43 -10.06
CA ALA A 103 4.33 2.48 -11.52
C ALA A 103 4.54 3.88 -12.11
N SER A 104 4.32 4.94 -11.32
CA SER A 104 4.64 6.31 -11.71
C SER A 104 6.13 6.64 -11.71
N LEU A 105 6.97 5.84 -11.04
CA LEU A 105 8.37 6.17 -10.74
C LEU A 105 8.48 7.58 -10.09
N VAL A 106 7.59 7.88 -9.12
CA VAL A 106 7.47 9.20 -8.46
C VAL A 106 7.23 10.34 -9.46
N GLY A 107 6.32 10.13 -10.41
CA GLY A 107 5.83 11.17 -11.31
C GLY A 107 6.61 11.35 -12.62
N THR A 108 7.69 10.58 -12.83
CA THR A 108 8.37 10.57 -14.13
C THR A 108 7.52 9.92 -15.21
N ILE A 109 6.79 8.86 -14.86
CA ILE A 109 5.79 8.25 -15.72
C ILE A 109 4.44 8.83 -15.35
N LYS A 110 3.78 9.44 -16.34
CA LYS A 110 2.45 10.03 -16.18
C LYS A 110 1.39 8.96 -16.46
N PRO A 111 0.32 8.91 -15.65
CA PRO A 111 -0.84 8.10 -16.00
C PRO A 111 -1.48 8.65 -17.29
N ASN A 112 -2.12 7.78 -18.06
CA ASN A 112 -2.81 8.15 -19.30
C ASN A 112 -3.93 9.16 -19.07
N ASN A 113 -4.60 9.03 -17.91
CA ASN A 113 -5.71 9.88 -17.49
C ASN A 113 -5.56 10.18 -15.98
N CYS A 114 -6.27 11.20 -15.51
CA CYS A 114 -6.38 11.56 -14.10
C CYS A 114 -5.03 11.87 -13.43
N SER A 115 -4.16 12.64 -14.08
CA SER A 115 -2.82 12.98 -13.56
C SER A 115 -2.83 13.68 -12.19
N PHE A 116 -3.94 14.32 -11.81
CA PHE A 116 -4.13 14.92 -10.50
C PHE A 116 -4.07 13.90 -9.35
N LEU A 117 -4.37 12.63 -9.64
CA LEU A 117 -4.45 11.57 -8.64
C LEU A 117 -3.08 11.30 -8.00
N SER A 118 -1.98 11.47 -8.72
CA SER A 118 -0.62 11.30 -8.18
C SER A 118 -0.34 12.24 -7.01
N ASP A 119 -0.62 13.54 -7.19
CA ASP A 119 -0.41 14.55 -6.16
C ASP A 119 -1.34 14.35 -4.97
N PHE A 120 -2.58 13.93 -5.23
CA PHE A 120 -3.55 13.58 -4.19
C PHE A 120 -3.06 12.40 -3.35
N LEU A 121 -2.67 11.31 -4.00
CA LEU A 121 -2.20 10.08 -3.35
C LEU A 121 -0.93 10.33 -2.53
N ILE A 122 0.07 11.05 -3.06
CA ILE A 122 1.28 11.40 -2.28
C ILE A 122 0.95 12.12 -0.97
N LYS A 123 -0.01 13.06 -1.00
CA LYS A 123 -0.46 13.78 0.19
C LYS A 123 -1.18 12.86 1.17
N GLU A 124 -2.11 12.05 0.67
CA GLU A 124 -2.87 11.10 1.50
C GLU A 124 -1.98 10.00 2.09
N LEU A 125 -0.93 9.57 1.38
CA LEU A 125 0.06 8.61 1.88
C LEU A 125 0.78 9.18 3.10
N THR A 126 1.16 10.47 3.02
CA THR A 126 1.86 11.17 4.09
C THR A 126 0.96 11.32 5.32
N VAL A 127 -0.29 11.74 5.12
CA VAL A 127 -1.28 11.88 6.20
C VAL A 127 -1.59 10.52 6.83
N SER A 128 -1.82 9.49 6.03
CA SER A 128 -2.10 8.13 6.51
C SER A 128 -0.92 7.57 7.31
N ASN A 129 0.31 7.76 6.83
CA ASN A 129 1.51 7.36 7.57
C ASN A 129 1.64 8.05 8.92
N LEU A 130 1.37 9.35 8.98
CA LEU A 130 1.40 10.10 10.24
C LEU A 130 0.31 9.61 11.18
N ASN A 131 -0.90 9.37 10.69
CA ASN A 131 -2.03 8.94 11.53
C ASN A 131 -1.86 7.53 12.08
N ILE A 132 -1.26 6.61 11.32
CA ILE A 132 -1.01 5.23 11.75
C ILE A 132 0.09 5.17 12.82
N ARG A 133 1.08 6.05 12.73
CA ARG A 133 2.23 6.11 13.65
C ARG A 133 2.06 7.07 14.81
N GLN A 134 1.13 8.00 14.72
CA GLN A 134 0.74 8.79 15.87
C GLN A 134 0.20 7.82 16.92
N VAL A 135 0.90 7.76 18.04
CA VAL A 135 0.41 7.15 19.27
C VAL A 135 -0.93 7.84 19.53
N LYS A 136 -2.04 7.18 19.13
CA LYS A 136 -3.29 7.38 19.84
C LYS A 136 -2.88 7.03 21.24
N LYS A 137 -2.68 8.05 22.10
CA LYS A 137 -2.50 7.84 23.53
C LYS A 137 -3.50 6.74 23.83
N ILE A 138 -3.01 5.57 24.22
CA ILE A 138 -3.87 4.52 24.71
C ILE A 138 -4.44 5.20 25.94
N GLN A 139 -5.57 5.88 25.73
CA GLN A 139 -6.39 6.31 26.81
C GLN A 139 -6.65 4.97 27.44
N SER A 140 -6.20 4.83 28.69
CA SER A 140 -6.74 3.81 29.55
C SER A 140 -8.22 4.17 29.66
N GLU A 141 -8.98 3.89 28.60
CA GLU A 141 -10.40 3.72 28.68
C GLU A 141 -10.49 2.59 29.67
N LYS A 142 -10.76 2.97 30.93
CA LYS A 142 -11.18 2.02 31.93
C LYS A 142 -12.27 1.26 31.21
N ILE A 143 -12.09 -0.05 31.06
CA ILE A 143 -13.15 -0.93 30.63
C ILE A 143 -14.27 -0.62 31.61
N ASN A 144 -15.26 0.16 31.15
CA ASN A 144 -16.35 0.61 31.99
C ASN A 144 -17.21 -0.62 32.18
N TYR A 145 -16.92 -1.34 33.25
CA TYR A 145 -17.84 -2.30 33.78
C TYR A 145 -19.14 -1.53 34.06
N PRO A 146 -20.30 -2.00 33.60
CA PRO A 146 -21.54 -1.47 34.12
C PRO A 146 -21.50 -1.67 35.63
N ASP A 147 -21.45 -0.58 36.38
CA ASP A 147 -21.64 -0.61 37.83
C ASP A 147 -23.01 -1.23 38.08
N ASN A 148 -23.02 -2.47 38.56
CA ASN A 148 -24.17 -3.13 39.15
C ASN A 148 -25.49 -3.11 38.33
N SER A 149 -25.49 -3.59 37.09
CA SER A 149 -26.75 -3.98 36.42
C SER A 149 -27.17 -5.43 36.76
N PHE A 150 -26.84 -5.92 37.96
CA PHE A 150 -27.67 -6.91 38.65
C PHE A 150 -28.75 -6.18 39.49
N GLN A 151 -29.32 -5.09 38.96
CA GLN A 151 -30.58 -4.56 39.46
C GLN A 151 -31.69 -5.39 38.81
N GLY A 152 -32.03 -6.50 39.46
CA GLY A 152 -33.04 -7.43 38.94
C GLY A 152 -33.21 -8.72 39.74
N PHE A 153 -32.44 -8.92 40.82
CA PHE A 153 -32.80 -9.87 41.87
C PHE A 153 -32.81 -9.12 43.20
N GLU A 154 -33.80 -8.25 43.38
CA GLU A 154 -34.28 -8.00 44.73
C GLU A 154 -34.93 -9.31 45.18
N LEU A 155 -34.17 -10.13 45.91
CA LEU A 155 -34.78 -11.09 46.81
C LEU A 155 -35.56 -10.25 47.82
N ASN A 156 -36.86 -10.06 47.58
CA ASN A 156 -37.78 -9.63 48.61
C ASN A 156 -37.75 -10.70 49.69
N SER A 157 -36.85 -10.53 50.67
CA SER A 157 -36.88 -11.26 51.93
C SER A 157 -37.77 -10.50 52.91
N ASP A 158 -38.96 -10.12 52.48
CA ASP A 158 -40.01 -9.72 53.41
C ASP A 158 -40.82 -10.99 53.71
N ASP A 159 -40.72 -11.37 54.98
CA ASP A 159 -41.37 -12.49 55.61
C ASP A 159 -42.85 -12.55 55.26
N ASP A 160 -43.27 -13.59 54.53
CA ASP A 160 -44.62 -14.15 54.62
C ASP A 160 -44.53 -15.67 54.42
N GLU A 161 -44.76 -16.39 55.52
CA GLU A 161 -45.05 -17.83 55.55
C GLU A 161 -46.39 -18.07 54.86
N ASP A 162 -46.37 -18.31 53.55
CA ASP A 162 -47.33 -19.09 52.73
C ASP A 162 -47.35 -18.54 51.30
N SER A 163 -46.46 -18.99 50.44
CA SER A 163 -46.63 -18.89 48.99
C SER A 163 -45.77 -19.93 48.28
N ASP A 164 -46.35 -20.53 47.26
CA ASP A 164 -45.81 -21.59 46.41
C ASP A 164 -44.36 -21.32 45.99
N ALA A 165 -43.55 -22.38 45.95
CA ALA A 165 -42.20 -22.33 45.39
C ALA A 165 -42.28 -21.77 43.96
N GLU A 166 -41.89 -20.50 43.79
CA GLU A 166 -41.77 -19.88 42.48
C GLU A 166 -40.81 -20.72 41.65
N GLU A 167 -41.39 -21.38 40.65
CA GLU A 167 -40.70 -22.18 39.66
C GLU A 167 -39.78 -21.23 38.88
N PHE A 168 -38.49 -21.21 39.23
CA PHE A 168 -37.45 -20.50 38.49
C PHE A 168 -37.54 -20.92 37.01
N GLU A 169 -38.10 -20.08 36.14
CA GLU A 169 -38.23 -20.44 34.74
C GLU A 169 -36.83 -20.51 34.10
N LEU A 170 -36.55 -21.61 33.38
CA LEU A 170 -35.33 -21.81 32.59
C LEU A 170 -35.05 -20.67 31.58
N SER A 171 -36.07 -19.88 31.23
CA SER A 171 -35.98 -18.65 30.43
C SER A 171 -35.06 -17.61 31.07
N ASP A 172 -35.11 -17.43 32.38
CA ASP A 172 -34.36 -16.39 33.09
C ASP A 172 -32.86 -16.70 33.14
N ILE A 173 -32.51 -17.97 33.31
CA ILE A 173 -31.12 -18.47 33.18
C ILE A 173 -30.63 -18.26 31.74
N GLY A 174 -31.49 -18.47 30.75
CA GLY A 174 -31.16 -18.27 29.34
C GLY A 174 -30.87 -16.80 28.97
N VAL A 175 -31.53 -15.85 29.62
CA VAL A 175 -31.26 -14.40 29.46
C VAL A 175 -29.93 -14.03 30.08
N VAL A 176 -29.67 -14.45 31.33
CA VAL A 176 -28.39 -14.20 32.02
C VAL A 176 -27.21 -14.78 31.24
N VAL A 177 -27.33 -16.00 30.71
CA VAL A 177 -26.26 -16.62 29.90
C VAL A 177 -26.04 -15.89 28.57
N LYS A 178 -27.10 -15.41 27.90
CA LYS A 178 -26.97 -14.61 26.67
C LYS A 178 -26.30 -13.28 26.91
N GLU A 179 -26.67 -12.58 27.98
CA GLU A 179 -26.06 -11.32 28.38
C GLU A 179 -24.58 -11.53 28.72
N GLN A 180 -24.26 -12.53 29.56
CA GLN A 180 -22.86 -12.89 29.85
C GLN A 180 -22.07 -13.20 28.58
N ARG A 181 -22.63 -13.96 27.64
CA ARG A 181 -21.98 -14.26 26.36
C ARG A 181 -21.71 -13.01 25.54
N HIS A 182 -22.68 -12.10 25.46
CA HIS A 182 -22.53 -10.82 24.76
C HIS A 182 -21.42 -9.97 25.41
N TYR A 183 -21.37 -9.92 26.74
CA TYR A 183 -20.32 -9.21 27.47
C TYR A 183 -18.94 -9.82 27.25
N PHE A 184 -18.80 -11.15 27.35
CA PHE A 184 -17.53 -11.83 27.07
C PHE A 184 -17.07 -11.61 25.64
N GLN A 185 -17.99 -11.59 24.67
CA GLN A 185 -17.65 -11.27 23.27
C GLN A 185 -17.14 -9.83 23.14
N LYS A 186 -17.84 -8.85 23.72
CA LYS A 186 -17.43 -7.44 23.68
C LYS A 186 -16.08 -7.22 24.37
N PHE A 187 -15.89 -7.82 25.53
CA PHE A 187 -14.62 -7.78 26.27
C PHE A 187 -13.48 -8.42 25.48
N ALA A 188 -13.72 -9.58 24.87
CA ALA A 188 -12.72 -10.23 24.03
C ALA A 188 -12.37 -9.38 22.80
N THR A 189 -13.34 -8.72 22.17
CA THR A 189 -13.06 -7.79 21.05
C THR A 189 -12.25 -6.58 21.51
N GLU A 190 -12.61 -5.95 22.63
CA GLU A 190 -11.88 -4.79 23.16
C GLU A 190 -10.43 -5.15 23.55
N ILE A 191 -10.22 -6.30 24.21
CA ILE A 191 -8.87 -6.79 24.52
C ILE A 191 -8.08 -7.08 23.25
N ASN A 192 -8.69 -7.76 22.27
CA ASN A 192 -8.01 -8.07 21.01
C ASN A 192 -7.61 -6.79 20.27
N ASP A 193 -8.45 -5.76 20.27
CA ASP A 193 -8.15 -4.47 19.67
C ASP A 193 -6.99 -3.76 20.38
N VAL A 194 -6.97 -3.78 21.72
CA VAL A 194 -5.85 -3.23 22.51
C VAL A 194 -4.56 -3.98 22.23
N ILE A 195 -4.57 -5.31 22.25
CA ILE A 195 -3.39 -6.14 21.96
C ILE A 195 -2.90 -5.91 20.53
N PHE A 196 -3.81 -5.81 19.56
CA PHE A 196 -3.48 -5.53 18.17
C PHE A 196 -2.79 -4.16 18.02
N ASN A 197 -3.34 -3.13 18.66
CA ASN A 197 -2.76 -1.78 18.64
C ASN A 197 -1.38 -1.74 19.31
N LEU A 198 -1.22 -2.37 20.49
CA LEU A 198 0.08 -2.47 21.17
C LEU A 198 1.13 -3.20 20.33
N ARG A 199 0.74 -4.30 19.67
CA ARG A 199 1.65 -5.04 18.78
C ARG A 199 2.11 -4.17 17.63
N ASN A 200 1.21 -3.41 17.01
CA ASN A 200 1.56 -2.51 15.92
C ASN A 200 2.50 -1.39 16.39
N GLU A 201 2.25 -0.82 17.57
CA GLU A 201 3.13 0.19 18.18
C GLU A 201 4.53 -0.35 18.44
N ILE A 202 4.65 -1.53 19.05
CA ILE A 202 5.95 -2.19 19.26
C ILE A 202 6.66 -2.41 17.92
N ASN A 203 5.94 -2.83 16.87
CA ASN A 203 6.51 -3.02 15.54
C ASN A 203 7.04 -1.70 14.96
N TYR A 204 6.31 -0.59 15.11
CA TYR A 204 6.75 0.73 14.63
C TYR A 204 7.95 1.27 15.43
N LEU A 205 7.94 1.14 16.76
CA LEU A 205 9.07 1.53 17.62
C LEU A 205 10.32 0.70 17.33
N THR A 206 10.15 -0.60 17.07
CA THR A 206 11.25 -1.49 16.68
C THR A 206 11.80 -1.09 15.32
N GLU A 207 10.92 -0.79 14.35
CA GLU A 207 11.33 -0.30 13.03
C GLU A 207 12.12 1.01 13.14
N GLU A 208 11.62 2.01 13.89
CA GLU A 208 12.31 3.29 14.11
C GLU A 208 13.66 3.12 14.82
N SER A 209 13.74 2.22 15.79
CA SER A 209 14.99 1.87 16.47
C SER A 209 15.98 1.24 15.50
N ASN A 210 15.53 0.31 14.64
CA ASN A 210 16.37 -0.31 13.61
C ASN A 210 16.88 0.71 12.60
N PHE A 211 16.04 1.67 12.19
CA PHE A 211 16.44 2.76 11.30
C PHE A 211 17.51 3.63 11.96
N PHE A 212 17.33 3.97 13.24
CA PHE A 212 18.34 4.73 14.00
C PHE A 212 19.67 3.98 14.07
N TRP A 213 19.66 2.69 14.43
CA TRP A 213 20.86 1.87 14.50
C TRP A 213 21.54 1.73 13.14
N TRP A 214 20.76 1.57 12.07
CA TRP A 214 21.27 1.49 10.71
C TRP A 214 21.99 2.79 10.29
N ILE A 215 21.39 3.96 10.55
CA ILE A 215 22.04 5.26 10.28
C ILE A 215 23.34 5.39 11.09
N MET A 216 23.30 5.04 12.37
CA MET A 216 24.46 5.15 13.27
C MET A 216 25.60 4.21 12.87
N ARG A 217 25.30 3.02 12.33
CA ARG A 217 26.31 2.06 11.84
C ARG A 217 27.09 2.62 10.65
N SER A 218 26.46 3.44 9.80
CA SER A 218 27.09 4.08 8.63
C SER A 218 27.89 3.11 7.75
N TYR A 219 27.34 1.91 7.54
CA TYR A 219 27.91 0.83 6.76
C TYR A 219 26.84 0.22 5.87
N SER A 220 27.15 -0.04 4.60
CA SER A 220 26.24 -0.70 3.66
C SER A 220 26.57 -2.18 3.60
N ASP A 221 25.61 -3.02 3.98
CA ASP A 221 25.69 -4.46 3.78
C ASP A 221 25.56 -4.83 2.28
N SER A 222 24.88 -4.00 1.48
CA SER A 222 24.68 -4.26 0.05
C SER A 222 25.93 -4.06 -0.80
N TYR A 223 26.81 -3.13 -0.38
CA TYR A 223 28.11 -2.87 -1.01
C TYR A 223 29.30 -3.43 -0.21
N ASP A 224 29.06 -3.96 0.98
CA ASP A 224 30.06 -4.43 1.95
C ASP A 224 31.15 -3.39 2.25
N LYS A 225 30.72 -2.14 2.48
CA LYS A 225 31.62 -0.98 2.68
C LYS A 225 31.05 0.07 3.63
N PRO A 226 31.91 0.81 4.35
CA PRO A 226 31.47 1.98 5.11
C PRO A 226 30.99 3.10 4.17
N PHE A 227 30.02 3.91 4.61
CA PHE A 227 29.45 4.98 3.78
C PHE A 227 30.47 6.03 3.33
N ASN A 228 31.55 6.23 4.10
CA ASN A 228 32.60 7.19 3.75
C ASN A 228 33.47 6.76 2.53
N GLU A 229 33.38 5.50 2.11
CA GLU A 229 34.04 4.95 0.92
C GLU A 229 33.12 4.89 -0.31
N LEU A 230 31.83 5.18 -0.12
CA LEU A 230 30.82 5.19 -1.17
C LEU A 230 30.54 6.63 -1.61
N ASN A 231 30.15 6.80 -2.87
CA ASN A 231 29.60 8.08 -3.31
C ASN A 231 28.15 8.25 -2.80
N ALA A 232 27.66 9.48 -2.78
CA ALA A 232 26.32 9.77 -2.28
C ALA A 232 25.22 8.98 -3.00
N ALA A 233 25.36 8.75 -4.32
CA ALA A 233 24.38 8.00 -5.09
C ALA A 233 24.31 6.52 -4.65
N GLN A 234 25.45 5.87 -4.47
CA GLN A 234 25.55 4.50 -3.97
C GLN A 234 24.96 4.37 -2.57
N VAL A 235 25.21 5.36 -1.68
CA VAL A 235 24.61 5.37 -0.35
C VAL A 235 23.09 5.48 -0.43
N MET A 236 22.53 6.36 -1.28
CA MET A 236 21.08 6.47 -1.43
C MET A 236 20.43 5.19 -1.95
N LEU A 237 21.05 4.57 -2.97
CA LEU A 237 20.59 3.29 -3.53
C LEU A 237 20.67 2.17 -2.49
N ALA A 238 21.78 2.07 -1.75
CA ALA A 238 21.93 1.13 -0.64
C ALA A 238 20.88 1.36 0.44
N SER A 239 20.64 2.63 0.79
CA SER A 239 19.64 3.04 1.78
C SER A 239 18.26 2.53 1.37
N ALA A 240 17.85 2.72 0.12
CA ALA A 240 16.56 2.24 -0.37
C ALA A 240 16.35 0.74 -0.10
N LYS A 241 17.36 -0.07 -0.44
CA LYS A 241 17.29 -1.53 -0.28
C LYS A 241 17.36 -1.96 1.19
N GLU A 242 18.33 -1.45 1.93
CA GLU A 242 18.55 -1.86 3.31
C GLU A 242 17.42 -1.38 4.22
N LEU A 243 16.94 -0.14 4.04
CA LEU A 243 15.77 0.37 4.75
C LEU A 243 14.52 -0.44 4.41
N ALA A 244 14.31 -0.85 3.16
CA ALA A 244 13.17 -1.69 2.78
C ALA A 244 13.20 -3.05 3.48
N ASN A 245 14.39 -3.60 3.79
CA ASN A 245 14.53 -4.86 4.53
C ASN A 245 14.20 -4.72 6.02
N ILE A 246 14.55 -3.59 6.64
CA ILE A 246 14.24 -3.34 8.06
C ILE A 246 12.84 -2.75 8.29
N THR A 247 12.16 -2.31 7.24
CA THR A 247 10.77 -1.81 7.31
C THR A 247 9.81 -2.95 7.59
N ASN A 248 8.93 -2.83 8.56
CA ASN A 248 7.86 -3.80 8.84
C ASN A 248 6.51 -3.34 8.28
N SER A 249 6.30 -2.03 8.19
CA SER A 249 5.09 -1.44 7.63
C SER A 249 5.10 -1.42 6.10
N LEU A 250 3.94 -1.63 5.48
CA LEU A 250 3.83 -1.58 4.01
C LEU A 250 4.17 -0.17 3.47
N LEU A 251 3.69 0.87 4.17
CA LEU A 251 3.87 2.27 3.78
C LEU A 251 5.24 2.88 4.10
N GLY A 252 6.03 2.24 4.96
CA GLY A 252 7.25 2.82 5.50
C GLY A 252 7.01 4.05 6.38
N PRO A 253 8.06 4.74 6.83
CA PRO A 253 7.91 6.01 7.52
C PRO A 253 7.67 7.16 6.54
N ALA A 254 6.84 8.13 6.95
CA ALA A 254 6.58 9.35 6.17
C ALA A 254 7.87 10.15 5.86
N SER A 255 8.91 9.97 6.67
CA SER A 255 10.21 10.64 6.55
C SER A 255 11.25 9.86 5.75
N ILE A 256 10.88 8.78 5.05
CA ILE A 256 11.84 7.91 4.35
C ILE A 256 12.82 8.68 3.46
N GLU A 257 12.33 9.67 2.71
CA GLU A 257 13.16 10.54 1.87
C GLU A 257 14.22 11.28 2.68
N LYS A 258 13.83 11.85 3.83
CA LYS A 258 14.74 12.56 4.74
C LYS A 258 15.76 11.61 5.39
N ILE A 259 15.36 10.37 5.64
CA ILE A 259 16.24 9.34 6.21
C ILE A 259 17.31 8.94 5.19
N ILE A 260 16.93 8.72 3.94
CA ILE A 260 17.85 8.44 2.84
C ILE A 260 18.82 9.62 2.63
N LEU A 261 18.31 10.85 2.60
CA LEU A 261 19.12 12.08 2.51
C LEU A 261 20.10 12.22 3.70
N ARG A 262 19.66 11.86 4.91
CA ARG A 262 20.50 11.94 6.10
C ARG A 262 21.66 10.94 6.01
N ALA A 263 21.42 9.73 5.51
CA ALA A 263 22.45 8.72 5.30
C ALA A 263 23.51 9.19 4.30
N SER A 264 23.09 9.81 3.18
CA SER A 264 24.03 10.33 2.17
C SER A 264 24.91 11.47 2.69
N ASN A 265 24.45 12.24 3.69
CA ASN A 265 25.25 13.32 4.29
C ASN A 265 26.41 12.79 5.15
N ASN A 266 26.45 11.49 5.46
CA ASN A 266 27.58 10.87 6.15
C ASN A 266 28.73 10.51 5.18
N THR A 267 28.58 10.79 3.88
CA THR A 267 29.62 10.58 2.87
C THR A 267 30.59 11.76 2.82
N LYS A 268 31.84 11.50 2.40
CA LYS A 268 32.84 12.55 2.17
C LYS A 268 32.74 13.19 0.78
N LEU A 269 31.97 12.58 -0.13
CA LEU A 269 31.85 12.97 -1.52
C LEU A 269 30.53 13.73 -1.68
N GLU A 270 30.60 14.98 -2.16
CA GLU A 270 29.44 15.86 -2.22
C GLU A 270 28.30 15.30 -3.07
N LEU A 271 27.08 15.64 -2.64
CA LEU A 271 25.87 15.50 -3.44
C LEU A 271 25.90 16.52 -4.58
N GLU A 272 26.41 16.12 -5.73
CA GLU A 272 26.06 16.83 -6.95
C GLU A 272 24.55 16.67 -7.16
N LYS A 273 23.82 17.78 -7.30
CA LYS A 273 22.44 17.80 -7.82
C LYS A 273 22.42 17.45 -9.31
N LYS A 274 23.01 16.29 -9.61
CA LYS A 274 23.15 15.75 -10.94
C LYS A 274 21.93 14.89 -11.21
N LEU A 275 21.32 15.12 -12.37
CA LEU A 275 20.33 14.21 -12.91
C LEU A 275 21.07 13.02 -13.52
N TYR A 276 20.55 11.82 -13.26
CA TYR A 276 21.06 10.58 -13.83
C TYR A 276 19.99 9.99 -14.71
N SER A 277 20.40 9.39 -15.82
CA SER A 277 19.48 8.56 -16.60
C SER A 277 19.11 7.30 -15.79
N PHE A 278 17.90 6.78 -16.01
CA PHE A 278 17.43 5.56 -15.37
C PHE A 278 18.43 4.40 -15.52
N LYS A 279 18.98 4.22 -16.73
CA LYS A 279 19.99 3.18 -16.99
C LYS A 279 21.27 3.35 -16.18
N GLU A 280 21.78 4.57 -16.01
CA GLU A 280 22.99 4.83 -15.20
C GLU A 280 22.76 4.43 -13.74
N LEU A 281 21.58 4.72 -13.20
CA LEU A 281 21.22 4.34 -11.83
C LEU A 281 21.13 2.81 -11.67
N ILE A 282 20.56 2.12 -12.65
CA ILE A 282 20.55 0.65 -12.69
C ILE A 282 21.97 0.09 -12.79
N GLU A 283 22.86 0.72 -13.56
CA GLU A 283 24.26 0.30 -13.68
C GLU A 283 25.05 0.47 -12.37
N LEU A 284 24.72 1.47 -11.54
CA LEU A 284 25.32 1.68 -10.21
C LEU A 284 24.94 0.62 -9.17
N CYS A 285 23.83 -0.11 -9.38
CA CYS A 285 23.37 -1.16 -8.47
C CYS A 285 24.18 -2.46 -8.65
N PRO A 286 24.79 -3.03 -7.60
CA PRO A 286 25.43 -4.34 -7.68
C PRO A 286 24.40 -5.46 -7.82
N SER A 287 24.81 -6.64 -8.31
CA SER A 287 23.93 -7.82 -8.45
C SER A 287 23.23 -8.23 -7.14
N SER A 288 23.78 -7.84 -5.98
CA SER A 288 23.12 -8.07 -4.69
C SER A 288 21.74 -7.39 -4.59
N PHE A 289 21.44 -6.38 -5.42
CA PHE A 289 20.15 -5.68 -5.46
C PHE A 289 19.08 -6.47 -6.19
N THR A 290 19.47 -7.40 -7.05
CA THR A 290 18.52 -8.25 -7.75
C THR A 290 17.74 -9.07 -6.71
N PRO A 291 16.40 -9.14 -6.80
CA PRO A 291 15.58 -9.95 -5.89
C PRO A 291 15.96 -11.43 -5.88
N ASN A 292 15.33 -12.22 -5.02
CA ASN A 292 15.55 -13.67 -5.03
C ASN A 292 14.83 -14.31 -6.23
N ASP A 293 15.38 -15.41 -6.76
CA ASP A 293 14.83 -16.15 -7.92
C ASP A 293 13.35 -16.52 -7.78
N SER A 294 12.90 -16.84 -6.56
CA SER A 294 11.50 -17.17 -6.27
C SER A 294 10.52 -16.03 -6.61
N GLN A 295 11.02 -14.79 -6.76
CA GLN A 295 10.23 -13.59 -7.04
C GLN A 295 10.32 -13.14 -8.50
N TYR A 296 11.20 -13.75 -9.30
CA TYR A 296 11.47 -13.28 -10.67
C TYR A 296 10.23 -13.34 -11.54
N GLN A 297 9.56 -14.49 -11.56
CA GLN A 297 8.37 -14.67 -12.39
C GLN A 297 7.26 -13.69 -12.01
N TYR A 298 7.11 -13.41 -10.71
CA TYR A 298 6.14 -12.45 -10.20
C TYR A 298 6.44 -11.01 -10.68
N ILE A 299 7.71 -10.61 -10.64
CA ILE A 299 8.14 -9.27 -11.07
C ILE A 299 8.06 -9.15 -12.60
N ILE A 300 8.50 -10.18 -13.34
CA ILE A 300 8.47 -10.20 -14.81
C ILE A 300 7.04 -10.13 -15.34
N SER A 301 6.08 -10.75 -14.67
CA SER A 301 4.66 -10.67 -15.04
C SER A 301 4.02 -9.32 -14.66
N ARG A 302 4.67 -8.53 -13.79
CA ARG A 302 4.17 -7.24 -13.27
C ARG A 302 5.16 -6.10 -13.47
N ALA A 303 5.87 -6.11 -14.60
CA ALA A 303 6.96 -5.19 -14.90
C ALA A 303 6.55 -3.69 -14.79
N LEU A 304 5.29 -3.35 -15.08
CA LEU A 304 4.78 -1.98 -14.94
C LEU A 304 4.69 -1.51 -13.48
N ILE A 305 4.47 -2.42 -12.53
CA ILE A 305 4.36 -2.10 -11.10
C ILE A 305 5.74 -2.03 -10.46
N PHE A 306 6.68 -2.84 -10.95
CA PHE A 306 8.04 -2.98 -10.44
C PHE A 306 9.09 -2.64 -11.51
N PRO A 307 9.08 -1.42 -12.09
CA PRO A 307 9.96 -1.07 -13.19
C PRO A 307 11.44 -1.15 -12.80
N ILE A 308 11.83 -0.72 -11.60
CA ILE A 308 13.23 -0.76 -11.15
C ILE A 308 13.67 -2.20 -10.93
N LEU A 309 12.89 -3.01 -10.21
CA LEU A 309 13.26 -4.41 -9.95
C LEU A 309 13.28 -5.23 -11.24
N PHE A 310 12.37 -4.96 -12.17
CA PHE A 310 12.37 -5.60 -13.49
C PHE A 310 13.64 -5.24 -14.28
N ALA A 311 14.07 -3.97 -14.25
CA ALA A 311 15.31 -3.55 -14.89
C ALA A 311 16.55 -4.22 -14.26
N LEU A 312 16.60 -4.34 -12.92
CA LEU A 312 17.68 -5.06 -12.22
C LEU A 312 17.75 -6.54 -12.63
N ILE A 313 16.60 -7.23 -12.72
CA ILE A 313 16.54 -8.60 -13.22
C ILE A 313 17.07 -8.68 -14.66
N LYS A 314 16.66 -7.77 -15.55
CA LYS A 314 17.12 -7.79 -16.94
C LYS A 314 18.61 -7.49 -17.06
N LYS A 315 19.14 -6.58 -16.24
CA LYS A 315 20.58 -6.31 -16.15
C LYS A 315 21.34 -7.58 -15.74
N ASP A 316 20.90 -8.26 -14.70
CA ASP A 316 21.59 -9.44 -14.17
C ASP A 316 21.49 -10.65 -15.11
N GLU A 317 20.33 -10.88 -15.74
CA GLU A 317 20.12 -11.97 -16.71
C GLU A 317 20.92 -11.80 -18.01
N ILE A 318 21.06 -10.56 -18.51
CA ILE A 318 21.59 -10.29 -19.86
C ILE A 318 23.02 -9.74 -19.82
N GLY A 319 23.37 -8.95 -18.80
CA GLY A 319 24.68 -8.32 -18.60
C GLY A 319 25.04 -7.18 -19.55
N SER A 320 24.59 -7.21 -20.81
CA SER A 320 24.86 -6.17 -21.80
C SER A 320 23.87 -5.02 -21.73
N GLU A 321 24.36 -3.79 -21.44
CA GLU A 321 23.53 -2.55 -21.33
C GLU A 321 22.56 -2.39 -22.51
N LEU A 322 23.09 -2.41 -23.73
CA LEU A 322 22.31 -2.18 -24.94
C LEU A 322 21.18 -3.21 -25.12
N ILE A 323 21.41 -4.46 -24.70
CA ILE A 323 20.45 -5.54 -24.91
C ILE A 323 19.41 -5.55 -23.80
N TRP A 324 19.81 -5.35 -22.53
CA TRP A 324 18.87 -5.37 -21.42
C TRP A 324 17.95 -4.15 -21.48
N VAL A 325 18.47 -2.97 -21.84
CA VAL A 325 17.66 -1.75 -22.02
C VAL A 325 16.59 -1.97 -23.09
N LYS A 326 16.98 -2.56 -24.24
CA LYS A 326 16.03 -2.89 -25.30
C LYS A 326 14.94 -3.86 -24.83
N LYS A 327 15.30 -4.88 -24.04
CA LYS A 327 14.34 -5.84 -23.47
C LYS A 327 13.46 -5.25 -22.38
N PHE A 328 13.97 -4.27 -21.64
CA PHE A 328 13.21 -3.51 -20.68
C PHE A 328 12.16 -2.63 -21.39
N ASP A 329 12.58 -1.88 -22.41
CA ASP A 329 11.71 -0.96 -23.17
C ASP A 329 10.61 -1.67 -23.98
N GLU A 330 10.80 -2.97 -24.31
CA GLU A 330 9.75 -3.81 -24.91
C GLU A 330 8.52 -3.98 -24.00
N LYS A 331 8.70 -3.92 -22.67
CA LYS A 331 7.63 -4.12 -21.67
C LYS A 331 7.23 -2.86 -20.94
N VAL A 332 8.16 -1.95 -20.71
CA VAL A 332 7.92 -0.73 -19.93
C VAL A 332 8.31 0.46 -20.80
N VAL A 333 7.32 1.26 -21.21
CA VAL A 333 7.49 2.19 -22.34
C VAL A 333 8.29 3.43 -21.92
N ASN A 334 9.39 3.69 -22.63
CA ASN A 334 10.16 4.95 -22.66
C ASN A 334 10.75 5.44 -21.32
N ILE A 335 11.14 4.54 -20.41
CA ILE A 335 11.74 4.95 -19.12
C ILE A 335 13.27 5.00 -19.18
N SER A 336 13.92 4.21 -20.03
CA SER A 336 15.38 4.00 -20.01
C SER A 336 16.21 5.29 -20.10
N ASN A 337 15.71 6.29 -20.82
CA ASN A 337 16.36 7.60 -21.01
C ASN A 337 15.79 8.72 -20.12
N VAL A 338 14.85 8.39 -19.23
CA VAL A 338 14.30 9.39 -18.32
C VAL A 338 15.35 9.78 -17.31
N GLU A 339 15.57 11.08 -17.19
CA GLU A 339 16.45 11.67 -16.20
C GLU A 339 15.70 11.85 -14.87
N THR A 340 16.35 11.46 -13.78
CA THR A 340 15.78 11.58 -12.44
C THR A 340 16.87 11.85 -11.40
N GLU A 341 16.45 12.39 -10.26
CA GLU A 341 17.32 12.53 -9.10
C GLU A 341 17.51 11.17 -8.42
N VAL A 342 18.72 10.91 -7.92
CA VAL A 342 19.03 9.64 -7.23
C VAL A 342 18.11 9.39 -6.05
N LEU A 343 17.73 10.44 -5.33
CA LEU A 343 16.82 10.36 -4.19
C LEU A 343 15.43 9.86 -4.62
N THR A 344 14.87 10.45 -5.68
CA THR A 344 13.57 10.09 -6.24
C THR A 344 13.54 8.64 -6.70
N PHE A 345 14.61 8.20 -7.37
CA PHE A 345 14.79 6.81 -7.76
C PHE A 345 14.91 5.88 -6.54
N SER A 346 15.67 6.28 -5.52
CA SER A 346 15.88 5.51 -4.30
C SER A 346 14.57 5.34 -3.51
N VAL A 347 13.75 6.39 -3.41
CA VAL A 347 12.42 6.31 -2.79
C VAL A 347 11.50 5.37 -3.59
N SER A 348 11.58 5.39 -4.92
CA SER A 348 10.82 4.47 -5.79
C SER A 348 11.25 3.02 -5.57
N LEU A 349 12.57 2.75 -5.55
CA LEU A 349 13.13 1.42 -5.29
C LEU A 349 12.71 0.90 -3.91
N TYR A 350 12.78 1.75 -2.89
CA TYR A 350 12.31 1.42 -1.55
C TYR A 350 10.85 0.96 -1.57
N ARG A 351 9.97 1.69 -2.25
CA ARG A 351 8.54 1.37 -2.36
C ARG A 351 8.29 0.08 -3.15
N GLU A 352 9.03 -0.16 -4.23
CA GLU A 352 8.93 -1.41 -4.98
C GLU A 352 9.31 -2.61 -4.10
N LEU A 353 10.39 -2.49 -3.31
CA LEU A 353 10.85 -3.54 -2.41
C LEU A 353 9.87 -3.78 -1.25
N THR A 354 9.30 -2.74 -0.64
CA THR A 354 8.29 -2.90 0.42
C THR A 354 7.00 -3.50 -0.13
N LEU A 355 6.56 -3.07 -1.31
CA LEU A 355 5.38 -3.62 -1.99
C LEU A 355 5.56 -5.10 -2.35
N LEU A 356 6.73 -5.47 -2.87
CA LEU A 356 7.04 -6.85 -3.26
C LEU A 356 6.94 -7.82 -2.08
N ARG A 357 7.29 -7.39 -0.86
CA ARG A 357 7.20 -8.23 0.34
C ARG A 357 5.76 -8.61 0.72
N TYR A 358 4.77 -7.86 0.26
CA TYR A 358 3.37 -8.16 0.54
C TYR A 358 2.84 -9.30 -0.32
N PHE A 359 3.43 -9.54 -1.48
CA PHE A 359 3.04 -10.60 -2.41
C PHE A 359 3.80 -11.91 -2.20
N LYS A 360 4.42 -12.09 -1.01
CA LYS A 360 5.18 -13.29 -0.62
C LYS A 360 4.31 -14.32 0.08
#